data_AF-A0A819LVN7-F1
#
_entry.id   AF-A0A819LVN7-F1
#
_cell.length_a   1.000
_cell.length_b   1.000
_cell.length_c   1.000
_cell.angle_alpha   90.00
_cell.angle_beta   90.00
_cell.angle_gamma   90.00
#
_symmetry.space_group_name_H-M   'P 1'
#
loop_
_entity.id
_entity.type
_entity.pdbx_description
1 polymer ?
#
loop_
_entity_poly.entity_id
_entity_poly.type
_entity_poly.pdbx_seq_one_letter_code
_entity_poly.pdbx_strand_id
1 'polypeptide(L)'
;LIPLTNFHVDTGMGLERLVAVLNSLESNYDTDLFTPLFDTIHSYCHPSYSIPVYSQANKTQQYAYRLLADHARMFTIAIGDGLIPEKKGIGGLLKKMIERATRIAYEYLHIDEENIAVLSKLIPIVTNILSQAYPDLNEKLNRTIEIVKYCELNYMKKYQLAKPLLEKFIQDKIQSIFICFYCFIIY
;
A
#
# COMPACT_ATOMS: atom_id res chain seq x y z
N LEU A 1 25.98 -29.62 8.75
CA LEU A 1 26.05 -28.45 9.65
C LEU A 1 27.39 -28.49 10.36
N ILE A 2 28.21 -27.44 10.28
CA ILE A 2 29.52 -27.36 10.96
C ILE A 2 29.35 -26.45 12.19
N PRO A 3 29.83 -26.85 13.39
CA PRO A 3 29.72 -26.01 14.58
C PRO A 3 30.48 -24.69 14.40
N LEU A 4 29.84 -23.59 14.78
CA LEU A 4 30.52 -22.31 14.90
C LEU A 4 31.42 -22.32 16.14
N THR A 5 32.52 -21.57 16.09
CA THR A 5 33.44 -21.40 17.21
C THR A 5 32.81 -20.63 18.37
N ASN A 6 31.89 -19.70 18.07
CA ASN A 6 31.18 -18.86 19.03
C ASN A 6 29.67 -19.02 18.87
N PHE A 7 28.95 -19.00 20.00
CA PHE A 7 27.49 -19.11 20.04
C PHE A 7 26.87 -17.74 20.26
N HIS A 8 25.82 -17.45 19.51
CA HIS A 8 25.07 -16.20 19.60
C HIS A 8 23.58 -16.54 19.73
N VAL A 9 22.84 -15.66 20.40
CA VAL A 9 21.38 -15.74 20.51
C VAL A 9 20.79 -14.51 19.82
N ASP A 10 19.83 -14.73 18.95
CA ASP A 10 19.08 -13.69 18.25
C ASP A 10 17.60 -13.81 18.61
N THR A 11 16.98 -12.71 19.01
CA THR A 11 15.57 -12.67 19.42
C THR A 11 14.83 -11.57 18.68
N GLY A 12 13.63 -11.88 18.20
CA GLY A 12 12.74 -10.91 17.59
C GLY A 12 11.32 -11.04 18.14
N MET A 13 10.70 -9.89 18.44
CA MET A 13 9.30 -9.82 18.84
C MET A 13 8.60 -8.74 18.02
N GLY A 14 7.51 -9.11 17.34
CA GLY A 14 6.74 -8.17 16.53
C GLY A 14 5.97 -7.19 17.39
N LEU A 15 6.30 -5.89 17.27
CA LEU A 15 5.69 -4.82 18.07
C LEU A 15 4.18 -4.78 17.88
N GLU A 16 3.68 -4.79 16.65
CA GLU A 16 2.25 -4.69 16.34
C GLU A 16 1.46 -5.84 16.96
N ARG A 17 2.05 -7.03 16.99
CA ARG A 17 1.44 -8.21 17.61
C ARG A 17 1.46 -8.11 19.13
N LEU A 18 2.57 -7.66 19.70
CA LEU A 18 2.66 -7.44 21.15
C LEU A 18 1.61 -6.43 21.60
N VAL A 19 1.47 -5.30 20.90
CA VAL A 19 0.47 -4.28 21.19
C VAL A 19 -0.95 -4.84 21.11
N ALA A 20 -1.27 -5.63 20.09
CA ALA A 20 -2.57 -6.29 19.98
C ALA A 20 -2.86 -7.20 21.19
N VAL A 21 -1.88 -8.03 21.59
CA VAL A 21 -2.03 -8.93 22.74
C VAL A 21 -2.20 -8.16 24.05
N LEU A 22 -1.38 -7.13 24.29
CA LEU A 22 -1.46 -6.30 25.50
C LEU A 22 -2.81 -5.58 25.62
N ASN A 23 -3.40 -5.19 24.48
CA ASN A 23 -4.69 -4.53 24.42
C ASN A 23 -5.88 -5.48 24.28
N SER A 24 -5.67 -6.81 24.35
CA SER A 24 -6.71 -7.83 24.19
C SER A 24 -7.48 -7.73 22.86
N LEU A 25 -6.79 -7.38 21.78
CA LEU A 25 -7.33 -7.23 20.43
C LEU A 25 -7.10 -8.51 19.61
N GLU A 26 -8.04 -8.83 18.72
CA GLU A 26 -7.98 -10.04 17.88
C GLU A 26 -7.05 -9.87 16.66
N SER A 27 -6.73 -8.63 16.30
CA SER A 27 -5.99 -8.31 15.08
C SER A 27 -4.98 -7.18 15.32
N ASN A 28 -3.80 -7.30 14.69
CA ASN A 28 -2.78 -6.25 14.67
C ASN A 28 -3.34 -4.91 14.15
N TYR A 29 -4.30 -4.99 13.22
CA TYR A 29 -4.88 -3.84 12.55
C TYR A 29 -5.92 -3.08 13.38
N ASP A 30 -6.33 -3.63 14.53
CA ASP A 30 -7.29 -2.98 15.41
C ASP A 30 -6.59 -2.10 16.46
N THR A 31 -5.26 -2.04 16.40
CA THR A 31 -4.42 -1.23 17.28
C THR A 31 -4.41 0.24 16.86
N ASP A 32 -4.04 1.10 17.80
CA ASP A 32 -3.79 2.52 17.61
C ASP A 32 -2.72 2.83 16.54
N LEU A 33 -1.87 1.86 16.20
CA LEU A 33 -0.90 1.94 15.11
C LEU A 33 -1.54 1.96 13.71
N PHE A 34 -2.81 1.55 13.57
CA PHE A 34 -3.49 1.44 12.27
C PHE A 34 -4.79 2.21 12.19
N THR A 35 -5.53 2.40 13.30
CA THR A 35 -6.81 3.14 13.30
C THR A 35 -6.73 4.50 12.60
N PRO A 36 -5.73 5.37 12.84
CA PRO A 36 -5.65 6.68 12.17
C PRO A 36 -5.47 6.56 10.64
N LEU A 37 -4.80 5.50 10.17
CA LEU A 37 -4.62 5.23 8.75
C LEU A 37 -5.94 4.80 8.13
N PHE A 38 -6.70 3.92 8.79
CA PHE A 38 -7.99 3.47 8.30
C PHE A 38 -9.03 4.58 8.27
N ASP A 39 -9.09 5.42 9.31
CA ASP A 39 -10.00 6.57 9.34
C ASP A 39 -9.73 7.52 8.18
N THR A 40 -8.45 7.74 7.88
CA THR A 40 -8.05 8.57 6.74
C THR A 40 -8.42 7.93 5.41
N ILE A 41 -8.12 6.65 5.21
CA ILE A 41 -8.54 5.93 3.99
C ILE A 41 -10.05 6.02 3.83
N HIS A 42 -10.80 5.81 4.92
CA HIS A 42 -12.26 5.85 4.93
C HIS A 42 -12.81 7.21 4.49
N SER A 43 -12.18 8.31 4.92
CA SER A 43 -12.57 9.67 4.52
C SER A 43 -12.45 9.96 3.02
N TYR A 44 -11.65 9.16 2.30
CA TYR A 44 -11.49 9.25 0.85
C TYR A 44 -12.36 8.28 0.06
N CYS A 45 -13.00 7.31 0.74
CA CYS A 45 -13.92 6.38 0.09
C CYS A 45 -15.21 7.11 -0.32
N HIS A 46 -15.75 6.78 -1.50
CA HIS A 46 -17.02 7.34 -1.92
C HIS A 46 -18.16 6.93 -0.96
N PRO A 47 -19.01 7.87 -0.48
CA PRO A 47 -20.03 7.59 0.54
C PRO A 47 -21.02 6.48 0.18
N SER A 48 -21.36 6.34 -1.10
CA SER A 48 -22.27 5.28 -1.57
C SER A 48 -21.69 3.86 -1.44
N TYR A 49 -20.38 3.73 -1.25
CA TYR A 49 -19.67 2.45 -1.12
C TYR A 49 -18.92 2.33 0.20
N SER A 50 -19.05 3.31 1.09
CA SER A 50 -18.41 3.31 2.40
C SER A 50 -19.10 2.30 3.31
N ILE A 51 -18.41 1.20 3.58
CA ILE A 51 -18.77 0.27 4.65
C ILE A 51 -17.98 0.67 5.91
N PRO A 52 -18.52 0.50 7.13
CA PRO A 52 -17.74 0.69 8.34
C PRO A 52 -16.43 -0.10 8.27
N VAL A 53 -15.32 0.56 8.60
CA VAL A 53 -13.94 0.02 8.51
C VAL A 53 -13.81 -1.38 9.13
N TYR A 54 -14.52 -1.61 10.24
CA TYR A 54 -14.48 -2.85 11.02
C TYR A 54 -15.63 -3.83 10.72
N SER A 55 -16.42 -3.56 9.68
CA SER A 55 -17.52 -4.46 9.29
C SER A 55 -16.97 -5.74 8.68
N GLN A 56 -17.34 -6.88 9.25
CA GLN A 56 -17.00 -8.20 8.71
C GLN A 56 -17.71 -8.53 7.38
N ALA A 57 -18.64 -7.69 6.93
CA ALA A 57 -19.49 -7.96 5.78
C ALA A 57 -18.75 -7.94 4.42
N ASN A 58 -17.61 -7.25 4.30
CA ASN A 58 -16.88 -7.12 3.04
C ASN A 58 -15.38 -7.42 3.20
N LYS A 59 -15.01 -8.68 2.91
CA LYS A 59 -13.62 -9.15 2.97
C LYS A 59 -12.69 -8.41 1.99
N THR A 60 -13.19 -8.02 0.82
CA THR A 60 -12.39 -7.33 -0.21
C THR A 60 -12.01 -5.92 0.24
N GLN A 61 -12.95 -5.17 0.80
CA GLN A 61 -12.66 -3.84 1.34
C GLN A 61 -11.74 -3.91 2.56
N GLN A 62 -11.97 -4.84 3.49
CA GLN A 62 -11.05 -5.03 4.63
C GLN A 62 -9.63 -5.33 4.17
N TYR A 63 -9.46 -6.19 3.16
CA TYR A 63 -8.16 -6.46 2.56
C TYR A 63 -7.54 -5.19 1.97
N ALA A 64 -8.33 -4.37 1.29
CA ALA A 64 -7.86 -3.11 0.70
C ALA A 64 -7.40 -2.11 1.77
N TYR A 65 -8.16 -1.91 2.86
CA TYR A 65 -7.75 -1.06 3.99
C TYR A 65 -6.41 -1.51 4.57
N ARG A 66 -6.30 -2.80 4.91
CA ARG A 66 -5.06 -3.39 5.48
C ARG A 66 -3.88 -3.20 4.54
N LEU A 67 -4.07 -3.52 3.25
CA LEU A 67 -3.02 -3.38 2.24
C LEU A 67 -2.56 -1.93 2.10
N LEU A 68 -3.47 -0.96 2.00
CA LEU A 68 -3.10 0.45 1.86
C LEU A 68 -2.34 0.94 3.09
N ALA A 69 -2.79 0.60 4.30
CA ALA A 69 -2.13 1.01 5.54
C ALA A 69 -0.72 0.42 5.66
N ASP A 70 -0.57 -0.89 5.42
CA ASP A 70 0.75 -1.54 5.45
C ASP A 70 1.69 -0.99 4.38
N HIS A 71 1.17 -0.81 3.16
CA HIS A 71 1.98 -0.31 2.06
C HIS A 71 2.40 1.15 2.30
N ALA A 72 1.54 2.00 2.83
CA ALA A 72 1.91 3.36 3.22
C ALA A 72 3.02 3.37 4.28
N ARG A 73 2.95 2.48 5.28
CA ARG A 73 4.04 2.30 6.27
C ARG A 73 5.34 1.91 5.61
N MET A 74 5.31 0.90 4.75
CA MET A 74 6.49 0.43 4.02
C MET A 74 7.07 1.50 3.10
N PHE A 75 6.24 2.22 2.33
CA PHE A 75 6.70 3.29 1.45
C PHE A 75 7.36 4.43 2.22
N THR A 76 6.79 4.80 3.37
CA THR A 76 7.32 5.87 4.22
C THR A 76 8.74 5.55 4.68
N ILE A 77 8.95 4.35 5.22
CA ILE A 77 10.26 3.90 5.68
C ILE A 77 11.21 3.70 4.51
N ALA A 78 10.82 2.95 3.49
CA ALA A 78 11.72 2.61 2.38
C ALA A 78 12.22 3.87 1.65
N ILE A 79 11.33 4.83 1.35
CA ILE A 79 11.71 6.08 0.71
C ILE A 79 12.46 7.00 1.67
N GLY A 80 12.08 7.00 2.96
CA GLY A 80 12.83 7.66 4.03
C GLY A 80 14.28 7.16 4.14
N ASP A 81 14.53 5.88 3.91
CA ASP A 81 15.87 5.30 3.91
C ASP A 81 16.62 5.51 2.58
N GLY A 82 16.00 6.22 1.63
CA GLY A 82 16.61 6.61 0.36
C GLY A 82 16.30 5.68 -0.81
N LEU A 83 15.41 4.70 -0.66
CA LEU A 83 14.97 3.89 -1.79
C LEU A 83 14.06 4.72 -2.72
N ILE A 84 14.39 4.74 -4.00
CA ILE A 84 13.63 5.51 -5.00
C ILE A 84 12.87 4.54 -5.92
N PRO A 85 11.60 4.80 -6.25
CA PRO A 85 10.88 4.06 -7.28
C PRO A 85 11.57 4.19 -8.65
N GLU A 86 11.89 3.06 -9.26
CA GLU A 86 12.62 2.99 -10.54
C GLU A 86 11.96 2.02 -11.53
N LYS A 87 12.57 1.82 -12.69
CA LYS A 87 12.07 0.86 -13.70
C LYS A 87 12.50 -0.58 -13.41
N LYS A 88 13.64 -0.79 -12.75
CA LYS A 88 14.26 -2.12 -12.55
C LYS A 88 14.76 -2.25 -11.11
N GLY A 89 15.18 -3.47 -10.74
CA GLY A 89 15.72 -3.75 -9.41
C GLY A 89 14.72 -3.53 -8.28
N ILE A 90 15.23 -3.24 -7.08
CA ILE A 90 14.42 -3.01 -5.88
C ILE A 90 13.53 -1.77 -6.04
N GLY A 91 14.02 -0.70 -6.68
CA GLY A 91 13.19 0.47 -7.01
C GLY A 91 12.03 0.12 -7.94
N GLY A 92 12.23 -0.81 -8.88
CA GLY A 92 11.17 -1.36 -9.73
C GLY A 92 10.11 -2.15 -8.95
N LEU A 93 10.53 -2.88 -7.90
CA LEU A 93 9.59 -3.56 -7.01
C LEU A 93 8.78 -2.56 -6.19
N LEU A 94 9.43 -1.55 -5.60
CA LEU A 94 8.77 -0.48 -4.85
C LEU A 94 7.71 0.23 -5.71
N LYS A 95 8.08 0.60 -6.93
CA LYS A 95 7.16 1.20 -7.90
C LYS A 95 5.92 0.33 -8.13
N LYS A 96 6.10 -0.96 -8.42
CA LYS A 96 4.99 -1.91 -8.64
C LYS A 96 4.10 -2.06 -7.40
N MET A 97 4.66 -1.98 -6.20
CA MET A 97 3.86 -2.02 -4.96
C MET A 97 3.01 -0.76 -4.80
N ILE A 98 3.55 0.43 -5.11
CA ILE A 98 2.76 1.68 -5.11
C ILE A 98 1.64 1.57 -6.14
N GLU A 99 1.96 1.18 -7.38
CA GLU A 99 0.99 1.00 -8.47
C GLU A 99 -0.13 0.01 -8.09
N ARG A 100 0.23 -1.11 -7.45
CA ARG A 100 -0.74 -2.10 -6.93
C ARG A 100 -1.66 -1.48 -5.88
N ALA A 101 -1.12 -0.75 -4.92
CA ALA A 101 -1.90 -0.14 -3.85
C ALA A 101 -2.84 0.94 -4.41
N THR A 102 -2.37 1.78 -5.34
CA THR A 102 -3.21 2.76 -6.06
C THR A 102 -4.35 2.09 -6.80
N ARG A 103 -4.09 0.99 -7.52
CA ARG A 103 -5.14 0.22 -8.21
C ARG A 103 -6.19 -0.30 -7.23
N ILE A 104 -5.76 -0.87 -6.11
CA ILE A 104 -6.66 -1.42 -5.10
C ILE A 104 -7.51 -0.33 -4.45
N ALA A 105 -6.93 0.85 -4.20
CA ALA A 105 -7.66 2.02 -3.73
C ALA A 105 -8.81 2.39 -4.68
N TYR A 106 -8.53 2.43 -5.98
CA TYR A 106 -9.53 2.72 -7.01
C TYR A 106 -10.58 1.60 -7.14
N GLU A 107 -10.15 0.36 -7.34
CA GLU A 107 -11.04 -0.75 -7.69
C GLU A 107 -11.89 -1.23 -6.51
N TYR A 108 -11.32 -1.30 -5.30
CA TYR A 108 -11.96 -1.98 -4.16
C TYR A 108 -12.50 -1.01 -3.12
N LEU A 109 -11.92 0.18 -3.01
CA LEU A 109 -12.40 1.22 -2.10
C LEU A 109 -13.20 2.32 -2.80
N HIS A 110 -13.30 2.25 -4.13
CA HIS A 110 -14.04 3.22 -4.94
C HIS A 110 -13.62 4.67 -4.63
N ILE A 111 -12.32 4.89 -4.43
CA ILE A 111 -11.77 6.23 -4.26
C ILE A 111 -11.78 6.92 -5.63
N ASP A 112 -12.41 8.08 -5.68
CA ASP A 112 -12.54 8.85 -6.91
C ASP A 112 -11.17 9.28 -7.46
N GLU A 113 -11.12 9.50 -8.77
CA GLU A 113 -9.89 9.81 -9.50
C GLU A 113 -9.24 11.11 -9.00
N GLU A 114 -10.06 12.09 -8.61
CA GLU A 114 -9.59 13.36 -8.04
C GLU A 114 -8.87 13.17 -6.69
N ASN A 115 -9.21 12.09 -5.97
CA ASN A 115 -8.71 11.76 -4.65
C ASN A 115 -7.72 10.57 -4.65
N ILE A 116 -7.33 10.08 -5.83
CA ILE A 116 -6.58 8.83 -5.97
C ILE A 116 -5.19 8.83 -5.31
N ALA A 117 -4.65 10.02 -5.02
CA ALA A 117 -3.36 10.19 -4.33
C ALA A 117 -3.45 9.90 -2.82
N VAL A 118 -4.22 8.90 -2.42
CA VAL A 118 -4.51 8.58 -1.01
C VAL A 118 -3.28 8.10 -0.26
N LEU A 119 -2.37 7.34 -0.88
CA LEU A 119 -1.17 6.82 -0.19
C LEU A 119 -0.27 7.98 0.23
N SER A 120 -0.12 9.01 -0.61
CA SER A 120 0.62 10.22 -0.26
C SER A 120 0.02 10.96 0.95
N LYS A 121 -1.29 10.84 1.18
CA LYS A 121 -2.00 11.42 2.35
C LYS A 121 -1.80 10.61 3.63
N LEU A 122 -1.43 9.34 3.51
CA LEU A 122 -1.12 8.49 4.66
C LEU A 122 0.31 8.72 5.18
N ILE A 123 1.24 9.21 4.36
CA ILE A 123 2.64 9.42 4.75
C ILE A 123 2.81 10.32 5.99
N PRO A 124 2.13 11.49 6.11
CA PRO A 124 2.20 12.30 7.33
C PRO A 124 1.75 11.55 8.59
N ILE A 125 0.71 10.71 8.47
CA ILE A 125 0.15 9.96 9.59
C ILE A 125 1.12 8.87 10.04
N VAL A 126 1.67 8.11 9.09
CA VAL A 126 2.72 7.13 9.35
C VAL A 126 3.93 7.80 10.01
N THR A 127 4.35 8.95 9.47
CA THR A 127 5.48 9.71 10.00
C THR A 127 5.22 10.11 11.45
N ASN A 128 4.02 10.60 11.77
CA ASN A 128 3.66 10.93 13.14
C ASN A 128 3.74 9.71 14.06
N ILE A 129 3.12 8.58 13.67
CA ILE A 129 3.10 7.32 14.44
C ILE A 129 4.54 6.82 14.73
N LEU A 130 5.46 6.96 13.76
CA LEU A 130 6.80 6.41 13.84
C LEU A 130 7.88 7.42 14.27
N SER A 131 7.57 8.71 14.32
CA SER A 131 8.52 9.80 14.50
C SER A 131 9.36 9.70 15.78
N GLN A 132 8.80 9.14 16.85
CA GLN A 132 9.53 8.96 18.11
C GLN A 132 10.67 7.94 17.98
N ALA A 133 10.45 6.87 17.21
CA ALA A 133 11.46 5.83 16.98
C ALA A 133 12.39 6.17 15.80
N TYR A 134 11.88 6.91 14.82
CA TYR A 134 12.59 7.28 13.59
C TYR A 134 12.47 8.79 13.33
N PRO A 135 13.20 9.63 14.09
CA PRO A 135 13.06 11.10 14.03
C PRO A 135 13.39 11.68 12.65
N ASP A 136 14.33 11.04 11.93
CA ASP A 136 14.79 11.45 10.59
C ASP A 136 13.69 11.41 9.52
N LEU A 137 12.56 10.73 9.79
CA LEU A 137 11.43 10.71 8.86
C LEU A 137 10.82 12.09 8.65
N ASN A 138 10.85 12.95 9.68
CA ASN A 138 10.30 14.31 9.58
C ASN A 138 11.04 15.16 8.55
N GLU A 139 12.37 15.05 8.50
CA GLU A 139 13.20 15.79 7.54
C GLU A 139 12.90 15.37 6.09
N LYS A 140 12.50 14.12 5.90
CA LYS A 140 12.28 13.49 4.59
C LYS A 140 10.82 13.46 4.16
N LEU A 141 9.91 13.89 5.04
CA LEU A 141 8.45 13.82 4.88
C LEU A 141 7.98 14.38 3.53
N ASN A 142 8.33 15.63 3.23
CA ASN A 142 7.86 16.30 2.01
C ASN A 142 8.32 15.57 0.75
N ARG A 143 9.58 15.14 0.72
CA ARG A 143 10.14 14.37 -0.40
C ARG A 143 9.40 13.04 -0.58
N THR A 144 9.12 12.33 0.52
CA THR A 144 8.39 11.06 0.46
C THR A 144 6.97 11.26 -0.07
N ILE A 145 6.26 12.29 0.38
CA ILE A 145 4.91 12.65 -0.12
C ILE A 145 4.96 12.90 -1.63
N GLU A 146 5.90 13.71 -2.10
CA GLU A 146 6.03 14.07 -3.52
C GLU A 146 6.31 12.84 -4.40
N ILE A 147 7.22 11.97 -3.98
CA ILE A 147 7.58 10.74 -4.72
C ILE A 147 6.37 9.81 -4.83
N VAL A 148 5.69 9.54 -3.71
CA VAL A 148 4.52 8.65 -3.69
C VAL A 148 3.41 9.23 -4.55
N LYS A 149 3.09 10.52 -4.35
CA LYS A 149 2.06 11.22 -5.13
C LYS A 149 2.35 11.19 -6.64
N TYR A 150 3.60 11.41 -7.03
CA TYR A 150 4.01 11.33 -8.43
C TYR A 150 3.78 9.94 -9.02
N CYS A 151 4.11 8.87 -8.29
CA CYS A 151 3.85 7.50 -8.72
C CYS A 151 2.35 7.21 -8.85
N GLU A 152 1.53 7.59 -7.86
CA GLU A 152 0.08 7.39 -7.87
C GLU A 152 -0.57 8.04 -9.10
N LEU A 153 -0.29 9.33 -9.33
CA LEU A 153 -0.90 10.09 -10.43
C LEU A 153 -0.46 9.58 -11.80
N ASN A 154 0.81 9.21 -11.96
CA ASN A 154 1.29 8.68 -13.23
C ASN A 154 0.77 7.29 -13.54
N TYR A 155 0.59 6.46 -12.50
CA TYR A 155 -0.03 5.16 -12.67
C TYR A 155 -1.49 5.32 -13.09
N MET A 156 -2.25 6.17 -12.40
CA MET A 156 -3.68 6.30 -12.67
C MET A 156 -3.94 6.76 -14.11
N LYS A 157 -3.16 7.73 -14.61
CA LYS A 157 -3.23 8.16 -16.03
C LYS A 157 -3.05 6.99 -17.00
N LYS A 158 -2.10 6.09 -16.74
CA LYS A 158 -1.85 4.92 -17.61
C LYS A 158 -2.95 3.87 -17.46
N TYR A 159 -3.38 3.63 -16.23
CA TYR A 159 -4.41 2.65 -15.91
C TYR A 159 -5.74 3.01 -16.57
N GLN A 160 -6.11 4.30 -16.63
CA GLN A 160 -7.31 4.78 -17.35
C GLN A 160 -7.27 4.45 -18.85
N LEU A 161 -6.10 4.56 -19.47
CA LEU A 161 -5.94 4.22 -20.88
C LEU A 161 -5.96 2.70 -21.10
N ALA A 162 -5.39 1.94 -20.17
CA ALA A 162 -5.25 0.50 -20.30
C ALA A 162 -6.52 -0.28 -19.93
N LYS A 163 -7.31 0.20 -18.96
CA LYS A 163 -8.48 -0.53 -18.41
C LYS A 163 -9.56 -0.82 -19.47
N PRO A 164 -10.02 0.13 -20.29
CA PRO A 164 -11.04 -0.16 -21.30
C PRO A 164 -10.55 -1.15 -22.37
N LEU A 165 -9.26 -1.10 -22.71
CA LEU A 165 -8.64 -2.06 -23.62
C LEU A 165 -8.67 -3.47 -23.01
N LEU A 166 -8.28 -3.58 -21.73
CA LEU A 166 -8.33 -4.84 -21.00
C LEU A 166 -9.75 -5.41 -20.90
N GLU A 167 -10.74 -4.59 -20.57
CA GLU A 167 -12.14 -5.00 -20.47
C GLU A 167 -12.67 -5.53 -21.81
N LYS A 168 -12.37 -4.83 -22.91
CA LYS A 168 -12.68 -5.30 -24.26
C LYS A 168 -12.03 -6.65 -24.56
N PHE A 169 -10.75 -6.83 -24.22
CA PHE A 169 -10.06 -8.10 -24.44
C PHE A 169 -10.65 -9.26 -23.62
N ILE A 170 -11.07 -9.02 -22.39
CA ILE A 170 -11.73 -10.03 -21.55
C ILE A 170 -13.06 -10.47 -22.18
N GLN A 171 -13.82 -9.52 -22.73
CA GLN A 171 -15.10 -9.79 -23.40
C GLN A 171 -14.93 -10.58 -24.70
N ASP A 172 -13.89 -10.27 -25.49
CA ASP A 172 -13.65 -10.87 -26.81
C ASP A 172 -13.19 -12.35 -26.75
N LYS A 173 -13.04 -12.96 -25.55
CA LYS A 173 -12.64 -14.37 -25.33
C LYS A 173 -11.48 -14.84 -26.22
N ILE A 174 -10.49 -13.98 -26.42
CA ILE A 174 -9.40 -14.24 -27.36
C ILE A 174 -8.58 -15.45 -26.87
N GLN A 175 -8.28 -16.39 -27.79
CA GLN A 175 -7.49 -17.60 -27.51
C GLN A 175 -6.18 -17.30 -26.77
N SER A 176 -5.74 -18.25 -25.94
CA SER A 176 -4.61 -18.16 -25.00
C SER A 176 -3.30 -17.56 -25.54
N ILE A 177 -3.04 -17.67 -26.84
CA ILE A 177 -1.82 -17.16 -27.50
C ILE A 177 -1.78 -15.62 -27.55
N PHE A 178 -2.93 -14.95 -27.66
CA PHE A 178 -2.97 -13.48 -27.69
C PHE A 178 -2.85 -12.85 -26.31
N ILE A 179 -3.13 -13.60 -25.24
CA ILE A 179 -3.02 -13.13 -23.86
C ILE A 179 -1.60 -12.62 -23.57
N CYS A 180 -0.56 -13.31 -24.03
CA CYS A 180 0.83 -12.88 -23.84
C CYS A 180 1.15 -11.56 -24.56
N PHE A 181 0.66 -11.36 -25.79
CA PHE A 181 0.88 -10.12 -26.54
C PHE A 181 0.16 -8.93 -25.89
N TYR A 182 -1.07 -9.14 -25.40
CA TYR A 182 -1.80 -8.10 -24.70
C TYR A 182 -1.27 -7.82 -23.30
N CYS A 183 -0.83 -8.84 -22.56
CA CYS A 183 -0.08 -8.65 -21.32
C CYS A 183 1.20 -7.84 -21.55
N PHE A 184 1.87 -8.01 -22.69
CA PHE A 184 3.02 -7.19 -23.08
C PHE A 184 2.65 -5.74 -23.38
N ILE A 185 1.48 -5.49 -24.00
CA ILE A 185 0.99 -4.11 -24.23
C ILE A 185 0.63 -3.40 -22.91
N ILE A 186 0.14 -4.16 -21.92
CA ILE A 186 -0.25 -3.63 -20.60
C ILE A 186 0.97 -3.39 -19.69
N TYR A 187 2.05 -4.15 -19.87
CA TYR A 187 3.31 -4.05 -19.11
C TYR A 187 4.12 -2.79 -19.45
#